data_AF-A0A4Q4WEM0-F1
#
_entry.id   AF-A0A4Q4WEM0-F1
#
_cell.length_a   1.000
_cell.length_b   1.000
_cell.length_c   1.000
_cell.angle_alpha   90.00
_cell.angle_beta   90.00
_cell.angle_gamma   90.00
#
_symmetry.space_group_name_H-M   'P 1'
#
loop_
_entity.id
_entity.type
_entity.pdbx_description
1 polymer ?
#
loop_
_entity_poly.entity_id
_entity_poly.type
_entity_poly.pdbx_seq_one_letter_code
_entity_poly.pdbx_strand_id
1 'polypeptide(L)' 'MGTSRAQYHLRQVCVYLDLHPLNKPEVFANAFAGGFTADGDLTDERIAGLITEQMQALANWTLKHKA' A
#
# COMPACT_ATOMS: atom_id res chain seq x y z
N MET A 1 5.76 -6.84 -12.18
CA MET A 1 4.52 -6.60 -11.41
C MET A 1 3.64 -5.62 -12.21
N GLY A 2 2.44 -6.03 -12.63
CA GLY A 2 1.63 -5.24 -13.57
C GLY A 2 1.09 -3.93 -12.99
N THR A 3 0.81 -3.88 -11.68
CA THR A 3 0.15 -2.75 -11.02
C THR A 3 1.11 -1.67 -10.52
N SER A 4 2.43 -1.89 -10.53
CA SER A 4 3.39 -0.89 -10.02
C SER A 4 3.29 0.44 -10.77
N ARG A 5 3.12 0.41 -12.10
CA ARG A 5 2.88 1.62 -12.91
C ARG A 5 1.57 2.31 -12.57
N ALA A 6 0.52 1.55 -12.29
CA ALA A 6 -0.77 2.10 -11.88
C ALA A 6 -0.67 2.81 -10.52
N GLN A 7 0.08 2.25 -9.56
CA GLN A 7 0.32 2.90 -8.27
C GLN A 7 1.11 4.21 -8.42
N TYR A 8 2.16 4.24 -9.26
CA TYR A 8 2.91 5.47 -9.51
C TYR A 8 2.07 6.52 -10.22
N HIS A 9 1.26 6.12 -11.20
CA HIS A 9 0.33 7.03 -11.86
C HIS A 9 -0.72 7.58 -10.88
N LEU A 10 -1.25 6.75 -9.97
CA LEU A 10 -2.16 7.20 -8.91
C LEU A 10 -1.49 8.26 -8.01
N ARG A 11 -0.23 8.05 -7.61
CA ARG A 11 0.52 9.05 -6.84
C ARG A 11 0.72 10.35 -7.61
N GLN A 12 0.94 10.29 -8.92
CA GLN A 12 1.01 11.49 -9.76
C GLN A 12 -0.32 12.24 -9.79
N VAL A 13 -1.45 11.53 -9.88
CA VAL A 13 -2.79 12.15 -9.79
C VAL A 13 -3.01 12.81 -8.43
N CYS A 14 -2.54 12.21 -7.33
CA CYS A 14 -2.63 12.80 -5.99
C CYS A 14 -1.93 14.17 -5.88
N VAL A 15 -0.86 14.43 -6.66
CA VAL A 15 -0.18 15.73 -6.69
C VAL A 15 -1.11 16.83 -7.20
N TYR A 16 -1.85 16.56 -8.28
CA TYR A 16 -2.79 17.54 -8.84
C TYR A 16 -3.94 17.86 -7.88
N LEU A 17 -4.37 16.87 -7.10
CA LEU A 17 -5.47 16.98 -6.14
C LEU A 17 -5.02 17.51 -4.77
N ASP A 18 -3.74 17.88 -4.61
CA ASP A 18 -3.15 18.31 -3.33
C ASP A 18 -3.40 17.32 -2.18
N LEU A 19 -3.40 16.02 -2.52
CA LEU A 19 -3.52 14.96 -1.52
C LEU A 19 -2.15 14.68 -0.88
N HIS A 20 -2.20 14.18 0.35
CA HIS A 20 -1.02 13.82 1.14
C HIS A 20 -0.87 12.28 1.23
N PRO A 21 -0.47 11.58 0.15
CA PRO A 21 -0.34 10.12 0.17
C PRO A 21 0.81 9.68 1.08
N LEU A 22 0.66 8.51 1.69
CA LEU A 22 1.77 7.88 2.41
C LEU A 22 2.86 7.43 1.42
N ASN A 23 4.10 7.86 1.67
CA ASN A 23 5.23 7.56 0.80
C ASN A 23 5.82 6.16 1.01
N LYS A 24 5.88 5.68 2.26
CA LYS A 24 6.45 4.38 2.62
C LYS A 24 5.72 3.77 3.83
N PRO A 25 5.71 2.44 3.96
CA PRO A 25 6.19 1.45 2.99
C PRO A 25 5.27 1.30 1.76
N GLU A 26 5.87 0.94 0.63
CA GLU A 26 5.14 0.55 -0.58
C GLU A 26 4.88 -0.96 -0.59
N VAL A 27 3.65 -1.36 -0.89
CA VAL A 27 3.24 -2.77 -0.94
C VAL A 27 2.92 -3.16 -2.37
N PHE A 28 3.63 -4.18 -2.86
CA PHE A 28 3.34 -4.79 -4.15
C PHE A 28 3.13 -6.30 -3.98
N ALA A 29 1.90 -6.75 -4.22
CA ALA A 29 1.54 -8.16 -4.26
C ALA A 29 1.45 -8.65 -5.71
N ASN A 30 2.02 -9.81 -5.99
CA ASN A 30 1.86 -10.47 -7.28
C ASN A 30 0.70 -11.47 -7.20
N ALA A 31 -0.36 -11.23 -7.97
CA ALA A 31 -1.59 -12.03 -7.94
C ALA A 31 -1.37 -13.52 -8.25
N PHE A 32 -0.29 -13.87 -8.98
CA PHE A 32 0.00 -15.25 -9.39
C PHE A 32 1.11 -15.91 -8.55
N ALA A 33 1.56 -15.29 -7.45
CA ALA A 33 2.62 -15.83 -6.60
C ALA A 33 2.11 -16.76 -5.48
N GLY A 34 0.80 -17.06 -5.43
CA GLY A 34 0.23 -18.01 -4.46
C GLY A 34 0.10 -17.48 -3.03
N GLY A 35 -0.01 -16.17 -2.84
CA GLY A 35 -0.09 -15.52 -1.52
C GLY A 35 -1.49 -15.35 -0.94
N PHE A 36 -2.53 -15.91 -1.58
CA PHE A 36 -3.92 -15.78 -1.14
C PHE A 36 -4.65 -17.13 -1.17
N THR A 37 -5.53 -17.38 -0.21
CA THR A 37 -6.45 -18.53 -0.22
C THR A 37 -7.54 -18.36 -1.27
N ALA A 38 -8.31 -19.42 -1.53
CA ALA A 38 -9.49 -19.35 -2.40
C ALA A 38 -10.56 -18.39 -1.86
N ASP A 39 -10.64 -18.21 -0.54
CA ASP A 39 -11.55 -17.28 0.13
C ASP A 39 -11.04 -15.83 0.14
N GLY A 40 -9.81 -15.61 -0.37
CA GLY A 40 -9.19 -14.28 -0.50
C GLY A 40 -8.34 -13.85 0.69
N ASP A 41 -8.10 -14.73 1.66
CA ASP A 41 -7.24 -14.42 2.81
C ASP A 41 -5.77 -14.37 2.40
N LEU A 42 -5.05 -13.38 2.90
CA LEU A 42 -3.62 -13.24 2.67
C LEU A 42 -2.83 -14.26 3.50
N THR A 43 -2.03 -15.09 2.83
CA THR A 43 -1.16 -16.10 3.45
C THR A 43 0.34 -15.81 3.27
N ASP A 44 0.71 -14.88 2.39
CA ASP A 44 2.10 -14.43 2.23
C ASP A 44 2.51 -13.57 3.44
N GLU A 45 3.29 -14.16 4.35
CA GLU A 45 3.77 -13.52 5.59
C GLU A 45 4.56 -12.22 5.33
N ARG A 46 5.29 -12.14 4.22
CA ARG A 46 6.06 -10.95 3.87
C ARG A 46 5.13 -9.81 3.45
N ILE A 47 4.11 -10.09 2.63
CA ILE A 47 3.11 -9.08 2.29
C ILE A 47 2.33 -8.66 3.55
N ALA A 48 1.98 -9.61 4.43
CA ALA A 48 1.27 -9.31 5.67
C ALA A 48 2.10 -8.39 6.59
N GLY A 49 3.41 -8.64 6.69
CA GLY A 49 4.34 -7.76 7.41
C GLY A 49 4.39 -6.35 6.83
N LEU A 50 4.54 -6.21 5.50
CA LEU A 50 4.58 -4.91 4.84
C LEU A 50 3.26 -4.13 4.98
N ILE A 51 2.11 -4.81 4.94
CA ILE A 51 0.80 -4.19 5.20
C ILE A 51 0.71 -3.72 6.65
N THR A 52 1.16 -4.53 7.60
CA THR A 52 1.20 -4.15 9.03
C THR A 52 2.03 -2.88 9.25
N GLU A 53 3.23 -2.82 8.68
CA GLU A 53 4.07 -1.62 8.71
C GLU A 53 3.40 -0.43 8.02
N GLN A 54 2.71 -0.66 6.90
CA GLN A 54 1.98 0.38 6.18
C GLN A 54 0.86 0.99 7.02
N MET A 55 0.08 0.15 7.71
CA MET A 55 -1.03 0.61 8.55
C MET A 55 -0.53 1.41 9.75
N GLN A 56 0.58 0.99 10.37
CA GLN A 56 1.20 1.75 11.46
C GLN A 56 1.75 3.10 10.97
N ALA A 57 2.42 3.12 9.81
CA ALA A 57 2.94 4.34 9.21
C ALA A 57 1.80 5.29 8.81
N LEU A 58 0.68 4.75 8.28
CA LEU A 58 -0.50 5.53 7.93
C LEU A 58 -1.15 6.16 9.16
N ALA A 59 -1.32 5.42 10.24
CA ALA A 59 -1.87 5.97 11.49
C ALA A 59 -1.03 7.15 12.01
N ASN A 60 0.29 6.98 12.05
CA ASN A 60 1.22 8.04 12.46
C ASN A 60 1.18 9.24 11.50
N TRP A 61 1.11 8.98 10.18
CA TRP A 61 1.01 10.01 9.16
C TRP A 61 -0.25 10.86 9.32
N THR A 62 -1.41 10.21 9.52
CA THR A 62 -2.69 10.89 9.74
C THR A 62 -2.66 11.75 10.99
N LEU A 63 -2.06 11.28 12.09
CA LEU A 63 -1.92 12.08 13.31
C LEU A 63 -1.06 13.33 13.08
N LYS A 64 0.00 13.23 12.28
CA LYS A 64 0.87 14.36 11.93
C LYS A 64 0.17 15.43 11.08
N HIS A 65 -0.81 15.05 10.27
CA HIS A 65 -1.52 15.96 9.33
C HIS A 65 -2.89 16.44 9.84
N LYS A 66 -3.29 16.06 11.06
CA LYS A 66 -4.49 16.57 11.72
C LYS A 66 -4.26 17.87 12.50
N ALA A 67 -3.02 18.34 12.59
CA ALA A 67 -2.63 19.62 13.18
C ALA A 67 -2.48 20.68 12.09
#